data_AF-A0AAV3X452-F1
#
_entry.id   AF-A0AAV3X452-F1
#
_cell.length_a   1.000
_cell.length_b   1.000
_cell.length_c   1.000
_cell.angle_alpha   90.00
_cell.angle_beta   90.00
_cell.angle_gamma   90.00
#
_symmetry.space_group_name_H-M   'P 1'
#
loop_
_entity.id
_entity.type
_entity.pdbx_description
1 polymer ?
#
loop_
_entity_poly.entity_id
_entity_poly.type
_entity_poly.pdbx_seq_one_letter_code
_entity_poly.pdbx_strand_id
1 'polypeptide(L)'
;MKATTSRQPSSVAAGIFQLVGVIMILSSLIDYAVLLFPPVTPTNLNPEQLQLLGLQQTVSVTTQLIDRGIIPMVGLAFLFAGFWIDSNSGATKKGLSGILQPGALALSVLLGIAFLGLTFVNVNSQRLLNQRTMDQISTRSQQAETQLKDRSQQVAALAQDPRRLSELDQAISSGRVQGQQRDQLQAIKQQLEQFKQDPKALEQRVKDAQLQIRSERDQTLKQSRQDLIKSSIRSGVSSLLLGLGYLGIAFTGVSGLVGGVKAPRR
;
A
#
# COMPACT_ATOMS: atom_id res chain seq x y z
N MET A 1 28.93 -57.88 28.97
CA MET A 1 28.81 -56.41 28.94
C MET A 1 27.62 -56.03 28.07
N LYS A 2 26.61 -55.34 28.62
CA LYS A 2 25.42 -54.91 27.87
C LYS A 2 25.81 -53.72 26.99
N ALA A 3 25.72 -53.88 25.67
CA ALA A 3 25.76 -52.76 24.75
C ALA A 3 24.43 -52.00 24.90
N THR A 4 24.46 -50.85 25.56
CA THR A 4 23.33 -49.92 25.56
C THR A 4 23.25 -49.29 24.18
N THR A 5 22.33 -49.79 23.36
CA THR A 5 21.94 -49.16 22.10
C THR A 5 21.42 -47.75 22.40
N SER A 6 22.25 -46.75 22.18
CA SER A 6 21.82 -45.36 22.12
C SER A 6 20.95 -45.18 20.87
N ARG A 7 19.62 -45.31 21.01
CA ARG A 7 18.69 -44.85 19.97
C ARG A 7 18.91 -43.35 19.83
N GLN A 8 19.51 -42.95 18.71
CA GLN A 8 19.90 -41.58 18.44
C GLN A 8 18.64 -40.68 18.36
N PRO A 9 18.49 -39.65 19.23
CA PRO A 9 17.39 -38.69 19.17
C PRO A 9 17.41 -37.81 17.90
N SER A 10 18.46 -37.87 17.08
CA SER A 10 18.66 -37.07 15.86
C SER A 10 17.64 -37.36 14.75
N SER A 11 17.17 -38.60 14.60
CA SER A 11 16.26 -38.97 13.50
C SER A 11 14.83 -38.46 13.71
N VAL A 12 14.37 -38.39 14.97
CA VAL A 12 13.03 -37.85 15.31
C VAL A 12 13.03 -36.33 15.17
N ALA A 13 14.07 -35.65 15.65
CA ALA A 13 14.23 -34.21 15.50
C ALA A 13 14.25 -33.81 14.01
N ALA A 14 15.02 -34.52 13.17
CA ALA A 14 15.06 -34.27 11.73
C ALA A 14 13.68 -34.41 11.06
N GLY A 15 12.92 -35.45 11.42
CA GLY A 15 11.57 -35.66 10.90
C GLY A 15 10.59 -34.56 11.30
N ILE A 16 10.67 -34.06 12.54
CA ILE A 16 9.83 -32.94 13.01
C ILE A 16 10.16 -31.65 12.24
N PHE A 17 11.44 -31.33 12.04
CA PHE A 17 11.85 -30.16 11.27
C PHE A 17 11.37 -30.21 9.81
N GLN A 18 11.50 -31.37 9.16
CA GLN A 18 11.00 -31.56 7.80
C GLN A 18 9.47 -31.44 7.74
N LEU A 19 8.74 -32.06 8.68
CA LEU A 19 7.28 -32.00 8.71
C LEU A 19 6.76 -30.57 8.92
N VAL A 20 7.29 -29.86 9.92
CA VAL A 20 6.93 -28.47 10.21
C VAL A 20 7.28 -27.57 9.02
N GLY A 21 8.45 -27.76 8.41
CA GLY A 21 8.87 -27.03 7.21
C GLY A 21 7.90 -27.21 6.04
N VAL A 22 7.53 -28.44 5.73
CA VAL A 22 6.55 -28.75 4.67
C VAL A 22 5.19 -28.12 4.96
N ILE A 23 4.68 -28.25 6.19
CA ILE A 23 3.37 -27.68 6.57
C ILE A 23 3.37 -26.15 6.43
N MET A 24 4.44 -25.47 6.86
CA MET A 24 4.56 -24.01 6.72
C MET A 24 4.58 -23.58 5.25
N ILE A 25 5.35 -24.28 4.41
CA ILE A 25 5.41 -24.01 2.97
C ILE A 25 4.04 -24.19 2.33
N LEU A 26 3.38 -25.35 2.55
CA LEU A 26 2.07 -25.63 1.98
C LEU A 26 1.00 -24.64 2.46
N SER A 27 0.99 -24.30 3.75
CA SER A 27 0.05 -23.32 4.31
C SER A 27 0.22 -21.95 3.68
N SER A 28 1.48 -21.51 3.49
CA SER A 28 1.77 -20.24 2.83
C SER A 28 1.39 -20.21 1.35
N LEU A 29 1.57 -21.32 0.62
CA LEU A 29 1.19 -21.43 -0.79
C LEU A 29 -0.33 -21.34 -0.98
N ILE A 30 -1.10 -21.95 -0.08
CA ILE A 30 -2.57 -21.84 -0.09
C ILE A 30 -2.97 -20.40 0.18
N ASP A 31 -2.36 -19.75 1.17
CA ASP A 31 -2.64 -18.35 1.51
C ASP A 31 -2.31 -17.40 0.33
N TYR A 32 -1.20 -17.64 -0.37
CA TYR A 32 -0.85 -16.90 -1.58
C TYR A 32 -1.81 -17.15 -2.73
N ALA A 33 -2.29 -18.39 -2.92
CA ALA A 33 -3.29 -18.68 -3.93
C ALA A 33 -4.59 -17.91 -3.68
N VAL A 34 -5.04 -17.81 -2.42
CA VAL A 34 -6.23 -17.02 -2.06
C VAL A 34 -5.99 -15.53 -2.32
N LEU A 35 -4.82 -15.01 -1.96
CA LEU A 35 -4.44 -13.60 -2.17
C LEU A 35 -4.30 -13.21 -3.64
N LEU A 36 -3.91 -14.15 -4.51
CA LEU A 36 -3.70 -13.90 -5.94
C LEU A 36 -5.02 -13.84 -6.75
N PHE A 37 -6.10 -14.39 -6.20
CA PHE A 37 -7.45 -14.34 -6.79
C PHE A 37 -8.42 -13.52 -5.91
N PRO A 38 -8.22 -12.20 -5.75
CA PRO A 38 -9.18 -11.37 -5.04
C PRO A 38 -10.49 -11.27 -5.84
N PRO A 39 -11.67 -11.51 -5.23
CA PRO A 39 -12.95 -11.39 -5.89
C PRO A 39 -13.30 -9.91 -6.05
N VAL A 40 -12.98 -9.31 -7.20
CA VAL A 40 -13.44 -7.96 -7.54
C VAL A 40 -14.09 -7.95 -8.91
N THR A 41 -15.41 -7.80 -8.91
CA THR A 41 -16.22 -7.45 -10.07
C THR A 41 -16.77 -6.03 -9.86
N PRO A 42 -16.09 -4.97 -10.34
CA PRO A 42 -16.65 -3.63 -10.35
C PRO A 42 -17.43 -3.45 -11.64
N THR A 43 -18.76 -3.59 -11.59
CA THR A 43 -19.61 -3.52 -12.79
C THR A 43 -19.95 -2.10 -13.26
N ASN A 44 -19.53 -1.03 -12.57
CA ASN A 44 -19.96 0.35 -12.90
C ASN A 44 -18.92 1.45 -12.60
N LEU A 45 -17.63 1.25 -12.90
CA LEU A 45 -16.60 2.29 -12.69
C LEU A 45 -16.05 2.83 -14.02
N ASN A 46 -15.85 4.15 -14.07
CA ASN A 46 -15.15 4.81 -15.17
C ASN A 46 -13.73 4.23 -15.33
N PRO A 47 -13.16 4.17 -16.54
CA PRO A 47 -11.86 3.51 -16.79
C PRO A 47 -10.71 4.09 -15.94
N GLU A 48 -10.72 5.39 -15.65
CA GLU A 48 -9.71 6.00 -14.76
C GLU A 48 -9.84 5.57 -13.29
N GLN A 49 -11.07 5.39 -12.81
CA GLN A 49 -11.34 4.92 -11.45
C GLN A 49 -11.01 3.44 -11.30
N LEU A 50 -11.29 2.64 -12.34
CA LEU A 50 -10.91 1.23 -12.41
C LEU A 50 -9.38 1.05 -12.32
N GLN A 51 -8.62 1.93 -12.98
CA GLN A 51 -7.16 1.89 -12.95
C GLN A 51 -6.58 2.31 -11.60
N LEU A 52 -7.16 3.34 -10.96
CA LEU A 52 -6.78 3.74 -9.60
C LEU A 52 -7.10 2.65 -8.56
N LEU A 53 -8.25 1.99 -8.71
CA LEU A 53 -8.62 0.86 -7.88
C LEU A 53 -7.63 -0.30 -8.08
N GLY A 54 -7.33 -0.64 -9.33
CA GLY A 54 -6.35 -1.66 -9.69
C GLY A 54 -4.97 -1.39 -9.07
N LEU A 55 -4.48 -0.15 -9.14
CA LEU A 55 -3.21 0.25 -8.52
C LEU A 55 -3.22 0.15 -6.99
N GLN A 56 -4.33 0.52 -6.34
CA GLN A 56 -4.44 0.36 -4.88
C GLN A 56 -4.50 -1.12 -4.47
N GLN A 57 -5.20 -1.94 -5.27
CA GLN A 57 -5.26 -3.38 -5.06
C GLN A 57 -3.89 -4.02 -5.26
N THR A 58 -3.14 -3.67 -6.31
CA THR A 58 -1.80 -4.22 -6.50
C THR A 58 -0.87 -3.85 -5.35
N VAL A 59 -0.90 -2.61 -4.86
CA VAL A 59 -0.06 -2.19 -3.72
C VAL A 59 -0.44 -2.92 -2.43
N SER A 60 -1.74 -3.08 -2.14
CA SER A 60 -2.20 -3.77 -0.93
C SER A 60 -1.89 -5.27 -0.97
N VAL A 61 -2.22 -5.95 -2.08
CA VAL A 61 -1.92 -7.38 -2.28
C VAL A 61 -0.42 -7.62 -2.24
N THR A 62 0.38 -6.78 -2.92
CA THR A 62 1.84 -6.92 -2.90
C THR A 62 2.41 -6.73 -1.51
N THR A 63 1.92 -5.76 -0.74
CA THR A 63 2.37 -5.55 0.65
C THR A 63 2.02 -6.74 1.54
N GLN A 64 0.81 -7.29 1.41
CA GLN A 64 0.40 -8.48 2.18
C GLN A 64 1.21 -9.73 1.81
N LEU A 65 1.52 -9.91 0.52
CA LEU A 65 2.39 -11.00 0.05
C LEU A 65 3.82 -10.85 0.60
N ILE A 66 4.36 -9.62 0.64
CA ILE A 66 5.68 -9.34 1.21
C ILE A 66 5.69 -9.62 2.71
N ASP A 67 4.70 -9.14 3.46
CA ASP A 67 4.62 -9.29 4.92
C ASP A 67 4.50 -10.78 5.32
N ARG A 68 3.76 -11.58 4.54
CA ARG A 68 3.61 -13.03 4.76
C ARG A 68 4.71 -13.87 4.12
N GLY A 69 5.63 -13.23 3.41
CA GLY A 69 6.77 -13.82 2.71
C GLY A 69 7.76 -14.56 3.62
N ILE A 70 7.80 -14.20 4.90
CA ILE A 70 8.72 -14.76 5.90
C ILE A 70 8.35 -16.21 6.24
N ILE A 71 7.06 -16.55 6.23
CA ILE A 71 6.54 -17.87 6.64
C ILE A 71 7.12 -19.01 5.77
N PRO A 72 7.06 -18.96 4.42
CA PRO A 72 7.70 -19.99 3.60
C PRO A 72 9.23 -20.01 3.74
N MET A 73 9.86 -18.87 4.03
CA MET A 73 11.32 -18.78 4.20
C MET A 73 11.76 -19.55 5.44
N VAL A 74 11.06 -19.37 6.56
CA VAL A 74 11.29 -20.15 7.80
C VAL A 74 10.99 -21.63 7.57
N GLY A 75 9.94 -21.94 6.81
CA GLY A 75 9.61 -23.30 6.40
C GLY A 75 10.76 -23.98 5.64
N LEU A 76 11.36 -23.30 4.66
CA LEU A 76 12.54 -23.78 3.93
C LEU A 76 13.74 -23.96 4.86
N ALA A 77 13.99 -23.02 5.78
CA ALA A 77 15.11 -23.13 6.73
C ALA A 77 14.98 -24.37 7.61
N PHE A 78 13.79 -24.66 8.14
CA PHE A 78 13.53 -25.88 8.91
C PHE A 78 13.62 -27.14 8.05
N LEU A 79 13.14 -27.09 6.81
CA LEU A 79 13.27 -28.21 5.87
C LEU A 79 14.74 -28.57 5.61
N PHE A 80 15.58 -27.58 5.31
CA PHE A 80 17.02 -27.78 5.08
C PHE A 80 17.78 -28.18 6.34
N ALA A 81 17.45 -27.62 7.51
CA ALA A 81 18.01 -28.05 8.79
C ALA A 81 17.70 -29.52 9.06
N GLY A 82 16.46 -29.95 8.79
CA GLY A 82 16.05 -31.34 8.89
C GLY A 82 16.81 -32.26 7.93
N PHE A 83 17.04 -31.85 6.68
CA PHE A 83 17.88 -32.63 5.75
C PHE A 83 19.34 -32.71 6.18
N TRP A 84 19.90 -31.64 6.74
CA TRP A 84 21.27 -31.61 7.23
C TRP A 84 21.47 -32.57 8.41
N ILE A 85 20.54 -32.58 9.38
CA ILE A 85 20.58 -33.49 10.53
C ILE A 85 20.45 -34.96 10.07
N ASP A 86 19.55 -35.25 9.14
CA ASP A 86 19.35 -36.61 8.60
C ASP A 86 20.61 -37.10 7.87
N SER A 87 21.21 -36.24 7.03
CA SER A 87 22.44 -36.53 6.28
C SER A 87 23.65 -36.80 7.19
N ASN A 88 23.74 -36.11 8.33
CA ASN A 88 24.84 -36.27 9.27
C ASN A 88 24.64 -37.44 10.26
N SER A 89 23.42 -38.01 10.32
CA SER A 89 23.08 -39.14 11.20
C SER A 89 23.43 -40.51 10.61
N GLY A 90 23.89 -40.57 9.35
CA GLY A 90 24.26 -41.82 8.66
C GLY A 90 23.07 -42.72 8.32
N ALA A 91 21.84 -42.28 8.60
CA ALA A 91 20.62 -42.99 8.25
C ALA A 91 20.25 -42.71 6.78
N THR A 92 20.64 -43.61 5.88
CA THR A 92 20.35 -43.49 4.44
C THR A 92 18.86 -43.71 4.14
N LYS A 93 17.99 -42.73 4.39
CA LYS A 93 16.59 -42.76 3.94
C LYS A 93 16.49 -42.11 2.56
N LYS A 94 16.66 -42.93 1.51
CA LYS A 94 16.75 -42.49 0.11
C LYS A 94 15.41 -42.16 -0.58
N GLY A 95 14.28 -42.22 0.14
CA GLY A 95 12.94 -42.17 -0.45
C GLY A 95 12.38 -40.75 -0.65
N LEU A 96 12.06 -40.06 0.46
CA LEU A 96 11.35 -38.77 0.41
C LEU A 96 12.31 -37.58 0.27
N SER A 97 13.45 -37.60 0.95
CA SER A 97 14.45 -36.52 0.95
C SER A 97 15.08 -36.27 -0.41
N GLY A 98 15.26 -37.32 -1.23
CA GLY A 98 15.86 -37.22 -2.57
C GLY A 98 15.04 -36.45 -3.60
N ILE A 99 13.73 -36.32 -3.41
CA ILE A 99 12.83 -35.55 -4.29
C ILE A 99 12.44 -34.22 -3.64
N LEU A 100 12.29 -34.22 -2.31
CA LEU A 100 11.85 -33.05 -1.55
C LEU A 100 12.92 -31.96 -1.49
N GLN A 101 14.20 -32.33 -1.46
CA GLN A 101 15.33 -31.39 -1.45
C GLN A 101 15.50 -30.60 -2.76
N PRO A 102 15.56 -31.22 -3.96
CA PRO A 102 15.60 -30.46 -5.22
C PRO A 102 14.30 -29.68 -5.46
N GLY A 103 13.14 -30.21 -5.04
CA GLY A 103 11.87 -29.48 -5.10
C GLY A 103 11.88 -28.20 -4.24
N ALA A 104 12.40 -28.27 -3.01
CA ALA A 104 12.54 -27.12 -2.13
C ALA A 104 13.53 -26.07 -2.67
N LEU A 105 14.59 -26.50 -3.36
CA LEU A 105 15.53 -25.57 -4.02
C LEU A 105 14.91 -24.86 -5.20
N ALA A 106 14.24 -25.60 -6.09
CA ALA A 106 13.50 -25.02 -7.21
C ALA A 106 12.46 -24.02 -6.71
N LEU A 107 11.75 -24.37 -5.63
CA LEU A 107 10.79 -23.50 -4.97
C LEU A 107 11.46 -22.23 -4.40
N SER A 108 12.60 -22.37 -3.71
CA SER A 108 13.35 -21.21 -3.16
C SER A 108 13.78 -20.23 -4.25
N VAL A 109 14.27 -20.73 -5.40
CA VAL A 109 14.64 -19.89 -6.53
C VAL A 109 13.43 -19.21 -7.14
N LEU A 110 12.33 -19.95 -7.33
CA LEU A 110 11.08 -19.41 -7.88
C LEU A 110 10.52 -18.30 -6.99
N LEU A 111 10.44 -18.52 -5.68
CA LEU A 111 9.99 -17.49 -4.73
C LEU A 111 10.95 -16.31 -4.68
N GLY A 112 12.27 -16.52 -4.72
CA GLY A 112 13.26 -15.44 -4.77
C GLY A 112 13.07 -14.53 -5.99
N ILE A 113 12.85 -15.12 -7.17
CA ILE A 113 12.55 -14.37 -8.41
C ILE A 113 11.20 -13.67 -8.30
N ALA A 114 10.17 -14.34 -7.75
CA ALA A 114 8.85 -13.75 -7.57
C ALA A 114 8.89 -12.51 -6.66
N PHE A 115 9.60 -12.57 -5.52
CA PHE A 115 9.76 -11.44 -4.60
C PHE A 115 10.59 -10.29 -5.20
N LEU A 116 11.59 -10.60 -6.02
CA LEU A 116 12.32 -9.57 -6.79
C LEU A 116 11.40 -8.89 -7.83
N GLY A 117 10.59 -9.67 -8.55
CA GLY A 117 9.60 -9.13 -9.49
C GLY A 117 8.55 -8.26 -8.80
N LEU A 118 8.01 -8.71 -7.67
CA LEU A 118 7.09 -7.96 -6.82
C LEU A 118 7.72 -6.64 -6.35
N THR A 119 9.01 -6.62 -6.02
CA THR A 119 9.72 -5.39 -5.66
C THR A 119 9.69 -4.38 -6.81
N PHE A 120 10.00 -4.80 -8.04
CA PHE A 120 9.99 -3.92 -9.21
C PHE A 120 8.60 -3.37 -9.51
N VAL A 121 7.58 -4.23 -9.50
CA VAL A 121 6.18 -3.85 -9.74
C VAL A 121 5.69 -2.87 -8.68
N ASN A 122 5.95 -3.15 -7.40
CA ASN A 122 5.48 -2.33 -6.28
C ASN A 122 6.08 -0.92 -6.33
N VAL A 123 7.37 -0.79 -6.62
CA VAL A 123 8.02 0.53 -6.76
C VAL A 123 7.40 1.33 -7.91
N ASN A 124 7.13 0.70 -9.06
CA ASN A 124 6.54 1.39 -10.20
C ASN A 124 5.07 1.78 -9.96
N SER A 125 4.26 0.86 -9.43
CA SER A 125 2.85 1.13 -9.11
C SER A 125 2.69 2.18 -8.01
N GLN A 126 3.53 2.17 -6.97
CA GLN A 126 3.54 3.21 -5.94
C GLN A 126 3.91 4.57 -6.53
N ARG A 127 4.93 4.66 -7.39
CA ARG A 127 5.28 5.93 -8.05
C ARG A 127 4.12 6.52 -8.83
N LEU A 128 3.40 5.69 -9.60
CA LEU A 128 2.27 6.14 -10.40
C LEU A 128 1.08 6.56 -9.53
N LEU A 129 0.76 5.78 -8.49
CA LEU A 129 -0.27 6.14 -7.51
C LEU A 129 0.07 7.48 -6.84
N ASN A 130 1.33 7.67 -6.46
CA ASN A 130 1.81 8.90 -5.82
C ASN A 130 1.64 10.12 -6.73
N GLN A 131 2.03 10.04 -7.99
CA GLN A 131 1.83 11.12 -8.95
C GLN A 131 0.35 11.49 -9.05
N ARG A 132 -0.52 10.48 -9.21
CA ARG A 132 -1.97 10.71 -9.31
C ARG A 132 -2.59 11.31 -8.05
N THR A 133 -2.18 10.89 -6.86
CA THR A 133 -2.67 11.48 -5.60
C THR A 133 -2.24 12.94 -5.47
N MET A 134 -0.99 13.27 -5.82
CA MET A 134 -0.48 14.64 -5.77
C MET A 134 -1.17 15.55 -6.80
N ASP A 135 -1.45 15.01 -7.98
CA ASP A 135 -2.19 15.70 -9.03
C ASP A 135 -3.64 15.95 -8.58
N GLN A 136 -4.31 14.96 -7.99
CA GLN A 136 -5.66 15.13 -7.44
C GLN A 136 -5.73 16.19 -6.34
N ILE A 137 -4.76 16.23 -5.41
CA ILE A 137 -4.69 17.26 -4.36
C ILE A 137 -4.50 18.64 -5.00
N SER A 138 -3.60 18.74 -5.98
CA SER A 138 -3.34 19.97 -6.72
C SER A 138 -4.58 20.46 -7.47
N THR A 139 -5.26 19.58 -8.21
CA THR A 139 -6.47 19.91 -8.97
C THR A 139 -7.62 20.32 -8.05
N ARG A 140 -7.85 19.62 -6.93
CA ARG A 140 -8.91 19.99 -5.97
C ARG A 140 -8.67 21.38 -5.38
N SER A 141 -7.43 21.69 -5.02
CA SER A 141 -7.05 23.00 -4.50
C SER A 141 -7.22 24.10 -5.56
N GLN A 142 -6.81 23.85 -6.81
CA GLN A 142 -7.03 24.80 -7.92
C GLN A 142 -8.53 25.04 -8.18
N GLN A 143 -9.36 23.99 -8.17
CA GLN A 143 -10.81 24.13 -8.32
C GLN A 143 -11.41 24.94 -7.17
N ALA A 144 -10.97 24.73 -5.94
CA ALA A 144 -11.41 25.51 -4.79
C ALA A 144 -11.00 26.99 -4.89
N GLU A 145 -9.77 27.29 -5.34
CA GLU A 145 -9.31 28.66 -5.59
C GLU A 145 -10.16 29.35 -6.66
N THR A 146 -10.46 28.66 -7.77
CA THR A 146 -11.30 29.19 -8.85
C THR A 146 -12.73 29.45 -8.38
N GLN A 147 -13.36 28.49 -7.70
CA GLN A 147 -14.71 28.66 -7.15
C GLN A 147 -14.79 29.81 -6.14
N LEU A 148 -13.77 29.98 -5.30
CA LEU A 148 -13.67 31.10 -4.36
C LEU A 148 -13.57 32.44 -5.09
N LYS A 149 -12.75 32.51 -6.14
CA LYS A 149 -12.60 33.72 -6.97
C LYS A 149 -13.89 34.07 -7.69
N ASP A 150 -14.54 33.09 -8.32
CA ASP A 150 -15.80 33.28 -9.04
C ASP A 150 -16.91 33.75 -8.10
N ARG A 151 -17.04 33.11 -6.92
CA ARG A 151 -18.02 33.50 -5.90
C ARG A 151 -17.74 34.92 -5.38
N SER A 152 -16.47 35.28 -5.16
CA SER A 152 -16.12 36.64 -4.76
C SER A 152 -16.44 37.67 -5.83
N GLN A 153 -16.19 37.38 -7.10
CA GLN A 153 -16.51 38.28 -8.21
C GLN A 153 -18.01 38.48 -8.34
N GLN A 154 -18.80 37.40 -8.18
CA GLN A 154 -20.26 37.50 -8.12
C GLN A 154 -20.71 38.38 -6.95
N VAL A 155 -20.19 38.16 -5.74
CA VAL A 155 -20.56 38.98 -4.56
C VAL A 155 -20.17 40.45 -4.76
N ALA A 156 -18.99 40.73 -5.32
CA ALA A 156 -18.56 42.09 -5.62
C ALA A 156 -19.46 42.76 -6.68
N ALA A 157 -19.82 42.04 -7.75
CA ALA A 157 -20.74 42.55 -8.78
C ALA A 157 -22.13 42.83 -8.22
N LEU A 158 -22.66 41.95 -7.35
CA LEU A 158 -23.94 42.16 -6.68
C LEU A 158 -23.90 43.36 -5.71
N ALA A 159 -22.79 43.56 -4.99
CA ALA A 159 -22.63 44.69 -4.07
C ALA A 159 -22.50 46.05 -4.82
N GLN A 160 -22.00 46.02 -6.06
CA GLN A 160 -21.87 47.21 -6.90
C GLN A 160 -23.16 47.57 -7.67
N ASP A 161 -24.12 46.66 -7.80
CA ASP A 161 -25.39 46.91 -8.50
C ASP A 161 -26.44 47.58 -7.59
N PRO A 162 -26.72 48.89 -7.75
CA PRO A 162 -27.64 49.62 -6.89
C PRO A 162 -29.10 49.16 -7.06
N ARG A 163 -29.45 48.62 -8.24
CA ARG A 163 -30.82 48.17 -8.54
C ARG A 163 -31.16 46.91 -7.77
N ARG A 164 -30.21 45.98 -7.68
CA ARG A 164 -30.36 44.72 -6.92
C ARG A 164 -30.45 44.93 -5.42
N LEU A 165 -29.64 45.84 -4.88
CA LEU A 165 -29.75 46.25 -3.47
C LEU A 165 -31.13 46.85 -3.16
N SER A 166 -31.65 47.68 -4.06
CA SER A 166 -32.99 48.29 -3.93
C SER A 166 -34.13 47.26 -4.04
N GLU A 167 -34.03 46.30 -4.97
CA GLU A 167 -34.97 45.17 -5.08
C GLU A 167 -35.00 44.31 -3.82
N LEU A 168 -33.82 44.03 -3.24
CA LEU A 168 -33.69 43.28 -2.00
C LEU A 168 -34.34 44.02 -0.82
N ASP A 169 -34.15 45.35 -0.76
CA ASP A 169 -34.74 46.18 0.28
C ASP A 169 -36.27 46.28 0.16
N GLN A 170 -36.78 46.36 -1.07
CA GLN A 170 -38.21 46.31 -1.34
C GLN A 170 -38.80 44.93 -1.01
N ALA A 171 -38.10 43.83 -1.29
CA ALA A 171 -38.55 42.48 -0.95
C ALA A 171 -38.64 42.27 0.57
N ILE A 172 -37.66 42.76 1.33
CA ILE A 172 -37.67 42.72 2.80
C ILE A 172 -38.77 43.65 3.35
N SER A 173 -38.86 44.89 2.86
CA SER A 173 -39.79 45.91 3.36
C SER A 173 -41.26 45.63 3.00
N SER A 174 -41.53 44.99 1.86
CA SER A 174 -42.89 44.68 1.39
C SER A 174 -43.62 43.60 2.19
N GLY A 175 -43.00 42.99 3.21
CA GLY A 175 -43.65 41.99 4.06
C GLY A 175 -43.87 40.63 3.38
N ARG A 176 -43.44 40.46 2.13
CA ARG A 176 -43.58 39.22 1.34
C ARG A 176 -42.72 38.07 1.85
N VAL A 177 -41.69 38.37 2.64
CA VAL A 177 -40.80 37.37 3.24
C VAL A 177 -40.89 37.49 4.76
N GLN A 178 -41.24 36.40 5.46
CA GLN A 178 -41.45 36.35 6.90
C GLN A 178 -40.72 35.16 7.53
N GLY A 179 -40.38 35.30 8.82
CA GLY A 179 -39.62 34.28 9.57
C GLY A 179 -38.18 34.13 9.09
N GLN A 180 -37.67 32.88 9.10
CA GLN A 180 -36.27 32.52 8.91
C GLN A 180 -35.64 32.99 7.58
N GLN A 181 -36.45 33.12 6.52
CA GLN A 181 -35.99 33.65 5.21
C GLN A 181 -35.69 35.14 5.27
N ARG A 182 -36.42 35.89 6.10
CA ARG A 182 -36.25 37.34 6.27
C ARG A 182 -34.93 37.64 6.98
N ASP A 183 -34.60 36.86 8.01
CA ASP A 183 -33.33 36.96 8.74
C ASP A 183 -32.12 36.65 7.84
N GLN A 184 -32.22 35.62 6.98
CA GLN A 184 -31.17 35.33 5.99
C GLN A 184 -31.00 36.46 4.97
N LEU A 185 -32.09 36.99 4.42
CA LEU A 185 -32.04 38.09 3.46
C LEU A 185 -31.47 39.37 4.08
N GLN A 186 -31.77 39.64 5.35
CA GLN A 186 -31.27 40.79 6.08
C GLN A 186 -29.77 40.64 6.40
N ALA A 187 -29.30 39.43 6.74
CA ALA A 187 -27.88 39.12 6.89
C ALA A 187 -27.11 39.27 5.56
N ILE A 188 -27.69 38.80 4.45
CA ILE A 188 -27.12 38.97 3.10
C ILE A 188 -27.03 40.45 2.74
N LYS A 189 -28.08 41.23 3.00
CA LYS A 189 -28.09 42.69 2.78
C LYS A 189 -26.98 43.38 3.56
N GLN A 190 -26.85 43.10 4.86
CA GLN A 190 -25.80 43.68 5.70
C GLN A 190 -24.40 43.31 5.21
N GLN A 191 -24.18 42.06 4.77
CA GLN A 191 -22.90 41.67 4.17
C GLN A 191 -22.62 42.43 2.87
N LEU A 192 -23.60 42.56 1.98
CA LEU A 192 -23.42 43.31 0.72
C LEU A 192 -23.15 44.80 0.96
N GLU A 193 -23.83 45.43 1.92
CA GLU A 193 -23.57 46.83 2.28
C GLU A 193 -22.17 47.02 2.89
N GLN A 194 -21.73 46.10 3.75
CA GLN A 194 -20.36 46.10 4.27
C GLN A 194 -19.32 45.96 3.15
N PHE A 195 -19.55 45.08 2.16
CA PHE A 195 -18.65 44.92 1.01
C PHE A 195 -18.68 46.10 0.04
N LYS A 196 -19.82 46.81 -0.05
CA LYS A 196 -19.94 48.04 -0.82
C LYS A 196 -19.15 49.19 -0.18
N GLN A 197 -19.15 49.27 1.15
CA GLN A 197 -18.41 50.28 1.92
C GLN A 197 -16.91 49.96 2.01
N ASP A 198 -16.54 48.68 2.08
CA ASP A 198 -15.15 48.23 2.16
C ASP A 198 -14.85 47.09 1.16
N PRO A 199 -14.66 47.42 -0.13
CA PRO A 199 -14.27 46.44 -1.14
C PRO A 199 -12.88 45.85 -0.88
N LYS A 200 -12.01 46.54 -0.14
CA LYS A 200 -10.68 46.02 0.24
C LYS A 200 -10.79 44.91 1.28
N ALA A 201 -11.74 44.99 2.21
CA ALA A 201 -12.01 43.90 3.15
C ALA A 201 -12.45 42.60 2.47
N LEU A 202 -13.20 42.69 1.35
CA LEU A 202 -13.57 41.51 0.56
C LEU A 202 -12.33 40.90 -0.12
N GLU A 203 -11.50 41.72 -0.77
CA GLU A 203 -10.24 41.25 -1.36
C GLU A 203 -9.31 40.62 -0.33
N GLN A 204 -9.23 41.18 0.87
CA GLN A 204 -8.39 40.67 1.94
C GLN A 204 -8.90 39.33 2.46
N ARG A 205 -10.22 39.17 2.67
CA ARG A 205 -10.81 37.87 3.03
C ARG A 205 -10.59 36.79 1.96
N VAL A 206 -10.63 37.17 0.68
CA VAL A 206 -10.35 36.24 -0.42
C VAL A 206 -8.88 35.85 -0.44
N LYS A 207 -7.96 36.80 -0.24
CA LYS A 207 -6.53 36.53 -0.12
C LYS A 207 -6.24 35.61 1.07
N ASP A 208 -6.84 35.88 2.23
CA ASP A 208 -6.67 35.06 3.44
C ASP A 208 -7.21 33.64 3.22
N ALA A 209 -8.39 33.50 2.61
CA ALA A 209 -8.96 32.19 2.27
C ALA A 209 -8.13 31.45 1.20
N GLN A 210 -7.55 32.14 0.21
CA GLN A 210 -6.61 31.55 -0.75
C GLN A 210 -5.32 31.10 -0.07
N LEU A 211 -4.76 31.92 0.83
CA LEU A 211 -3.58 31.56 1.62
C LEU A 211 -3.85 30.33 2.49
N GLN A 212 -5.04 30.24 3.08
CA GLN A 212 -5.46 29.08 3.85
C GLN A 212 -5.54 27.82 2.98
N ILE A 213 -6.23 27.87 1.83
CA ILE A 213 -6.33 26.76 0.87
C ILE A 213 -4.94 26.30 0.42
N ARG A 214 -4.03 27.23 0.15
CA ARG A 214 -2.64 26.93 -0.21
C ARG A 214 -1.86 26.30 0.93
N SER A 215 -2.00 26.83 2.15
CA SER A 215 -1.33 26.27 3.32
C SER A 215 -1.81 24.84 3.63
N GLU A 216 -3.11 24.59 3.52
CA GLU A 216 -3.72 23.28 3.71
C GLU A 216 -3.27 22.30 2.62
N ARG A 217 -3.21 22.76 1.37
CA ARG A 217 -2.63 21.99 0.26
C ARG A 217 -1.19 21.63 0.57
N ASP A 218 -0.34 22.60 0.92
CA ASP A 218 1.08 22.37 1.18
C ASP A 218 1.30 21.43 2.37
N GLN A 219 0.50 21.56 3.42
CA GLN A 219 0.55 20.68 4.58
C GLN A 219 0.11 19.26 4.23
N THR A 220 -0.97 19.11 3.45
CA THR A 220 -1.47 17.81 2.98
C THR A 220 -0.47 17.14 2.05
N LEU A 221 0.17 17.90 1.16
CA LEU A 221 1.23 17.42 0.27
C LEU A 221 2.46 16.99 1.08
N LYS A 222 2.85 17.73 2.13
CA LYS A 222 3.96 17.36 3.03
C LYS A 222 3.68 16.08 3.81
N GLN A 223 2.50 15.98 4.44
CA GLN A 223 2.09 14.80 5.19
C GLN A 223 2.01 13.57 4.27
N SER A 224 1.37 13.72 3.11
CA SER A 224 1.32 12.65 2.11
C SER A 224 2.73 12.23 1.71
N ARG A 225 3.64 13.16 1.39
CA ARG A 225 5.05 12.80 1.07
C ARG A 225 5.74 12.03 2.21
N GLN A 226 5.52 12.39 3.47
CA GLN A 226 6.13 11.71 4.61
C GLN A 226 5.61 10.29 4.81
N ASP A 227 4.29 10.10 4.80
CA ASP A 227 3.68 8.78 4.94
C ASP A 227 4.05 7.86 3.76
N LEU A 228 4.20 8.44 2.57
CA LEU A 228 4.63 7.74 1.37
C LEU A 228 6.10 7.29 1.44
N ILE A 229 7.00 8.12 1.96
CA ILE A 229 8.41 7.72 2.16
C ILE A 229 8.49 6.56 3.17
N LYS A 230 7.76 6.66 4.29
CA LYS A 230 7.72 5.60 5.31
C LYS A 230 7.20 4.28 4.74
N SER A 231 6.11 4.32 3.97
CA SER A 231 5.51 3.15 3.35
C SER A 231 6.42 2.52 2.28
N SER A 232 7.02 3.35 1.42
CA SER A 232 7.88 2.88 0.32
C SER A 232 9.17 2.23 0.81
N ILE A 233 9.81 2.81 1.83
CA ILE A 233 11.01 2.22 2.45
C ILE A 233 10.66 0.89 3.13
N ARG A 234 9.56 0.85 3.90
CA ARG A 234 9.17 -0.36 4.63
C ARG A 234 8.87 -1.52 3.68
N SER A 235 8.11 -1.27 2.62
CA SER A 235 7.69 -2.29 1.67
C SER A 235 8.85 -2.74 0.76
N GLY A 236 9.67 -1.80 0.27
CA GLY A 236 10.79 -2.10 -0.63
C GLY A 236 11.99 -2.76 0.05
N VAL A 237 12.31 -2.39 1.30
CA VAL A 237 13.39 -3.03 2.05
C VAL A 237 13.01 -4.46 2.43
N SER A 238 11.76 -4.69 2.85
CA SER A 238 11.29 -6.01 3.26
C SER A 238 11.33 -7.01 2.10
N SER A 239 10.89 -6.61 0.91
CA SER A 239 10.89 -7.49 -0.27
C SER A 239 12.30 -7.80 -0.78
N LEU A 240 13.22 -6.84 -0.68
CA LEU A 240 14.61 -7.00 -1.09
C LEU A 240 15.37 -7.91 -0.11
N LEU A 241 15.17 -7.73 1.20
CA LEU A 241 15.68 -8.63 2.23
C LEU A 241 15.15 -10.06 2.05
N LEU A 242 13.85 -10.18 1.72
CA LEU A 242 13.24 -11.47 1.42
C LEU A 242 13.91 -12.13 0.23
N GLY A 243 14.02 -11.42 -0.91
CA GLY A 243 14.65 -11.94 -2.12
C GLY A 243 16.08 -12.41 -1.87
N LEU A 244 16.88 -11.62 -1.15
CA LEU A 244 18.23 -12.00 -0.73
C LEU A 244 18.22 -13.23 0.19
N GLY A 245 17.26 -13.32 1.10
CA GLY A 245 17.07 -14.47 1.98
C GLY A 245 16.82 -15.78 1.22
N TYR A 246 15.88 -15.76 0.27
CA TYR A 246 15.58 -16.93 -0.58
C TYR A 246 16.75 -17.32 -1.49
N LEU A 247 17.49 -16.34 -2.03
CA LEU A 247 18.69 -16.60 -2.82
C LEU A 247 19.82 -17.19 -1.97
N GLY A 248 19.99 -16.72 -0.73
CA GLY A 248 20.96 -17.27 0.21
C GLY A 248 20.65 -18.72 0.59
N ILE A 249 19.38 -19.05 0.84
CA ILE A 249 18.92 -20.42 1.09
C ILE A 249 19.16 -21.31 -0.13
N ALA A 250 18.86 -20.82 -1.34
CA ALA A 250 19.09 -21.56 -2.58
C ALA A 250 20.58 -21.84 -2.79
N PHE A 251 21.45 -20.85 -2.58
CA PHE A 251 22.90 -21.02 -2.73
C PHE A 251 23.48 -22.03 -1.73
N THR A 252 23.10 -21.91 -0.46
CA THR A 252 23.59 -22.81 0.60
C THR A 252 23.10 -24.25 0.42
N GLY A 253 21.86 -24.45 0.00
CA GLY A 253 21.34 -25.80 -0.27
C GLY A 253 21.95 -26.46 -1.52
N VAL A 254 22.33 -25.69 -2.55
CA VAL A 254 23.10 -26.22 -3.69
C VAL A 254 24.53 -26.61 -3.28
N SER A 255 25.22 -25.80 -2.48
CA SER A 255 26.57 -26.14 -1.98
C SER A 255 26.57 -27.41 -1.12
N GLY A 256 25.53 -27.66 -0.34
CA GLY A 256 25.35 -28.90 0.42
C GLY A 256 25.13 -30.15 -0.46
N LEU A 257 24.48 -29.99 -1.62
CA LEU A 257 24.32 -31.05 -2.62
C LEU A 257 25.62 -31.35 -3.39
N VAL A 258 26.36 -30.31 -3.78
CA VAL A 258 27.60 -30.44 -4.56
C VAL A 258 28.76 -30.99 -3.70
N GLY A 259 28.83 -30.64 -2.41
CA GLY A 259 29.83 -31.19 -1.48
C GLY A 259 29.64 -32.68 -1.14
N GLY A 260 28.50 -33.27 -1.47
CA GLY A 260 28.20 -34.69 -1.25
C GLY A 260 28.67 -35.64 -2.36
N VAL A 261 29.13 -35.11 -3.50
CA VAL A 261 29.65 -35.92 -4.62
C VAL A 261 31.09 -36.34 -4.31
N LYS A 262 31.26 -37.39 -3.51
CA LYS A 262 32.56 -38.04 -3.33
C LYS A 262 33.07 -38.52 -4.69
N ALA A 263 34.24 -38.03 -5.09
CA ALA A 263 34.96 -38.45 -6.29
C ALA A 263 35.06 -39.99 -6.35
N PRO A 264 34.96 -40.60 -7.56
CA PRO A 264 35.13 -42.04 -7.70
C PRO A 264 36.52 -42.42 -7.20
N ARG A 265 36.57 -43.25 -6.14
CA ARG A 265 37.80 -43.92 -5.75
C ARG A 265 38.21 -44.82 -6.91
N ARG A 266 39.32 -44.46 -7.55
CA ARG A 266 40.07 -45.35 -8.44
C ARG A 266 40.58 -46.56 -7.66
#